data_AF-A0A528N4B8-F1
#
_entry.id   AF-A0A528N4B8-F1
#
_cell.length_a   1.000
_cell.length_b   1.000
_cell.length_c   1.000
_cell.angle_alpha   90.00
_cell.angle_beta   90.00
_cell.angle_gamma   90.00
#
_symmetry.space_group_name_H-M   'P 1'
#
loop_
_entity.id
_entity.type
_entity.pdbx_description
1 polymer ?
#
loop_
_entity_poly.entity_id
_entity_poly.type
_entity_poly.pdbx_seq_one_letter_code
_entity_poly.pdbx_strand_id
1 'polypeptide(L)'
;TLLEALIKHPVERIVVASSMSVYGEGLYATPGGRRVDNARRQASDVKSGQWNPLSADESLSPLPTDEEKPVDLASIYALTKYAQERAVLIFG
;
A
#
# COMPACT_ATOMS: atom_id res chain seq x y z
N THR A 1 -5.05 -4.32 -24.51
CA THR A 1 -4.11 -4.10 -23.39
C THR A 1 -2.81 -4.86 -23.64
N LEU A 2 -1.75 -4.63 -22.85
CA LEU A 2 -0.51 -5.43 -22.97
C LEU A 2 -0.79 -6.92 -22.78
N LEU A 3 -1.57 -7.29 -21.74
CA LEU A 3 -1.90 -8.68 -21.44
C LEU A 3 -2.62 -9.37 -22.60
N GLU A 4 -3.58 -8.69 -23.25
CA GLU A 4 -4.24 -9.22 -24.45
C GLU A 4 -3.28 -9.48 -25.62
N ALA A 5 -2.25 -8.62 -25.80
CA ALA A 5 -1.24 -8.83 -26.82
C ALA A 5 -0.35 -10.04 -26.48
N LEU A 6 -0.03 -10.24 -25.21
CA LEU A 6 0.77 -11.37 -24.74
C LEU A 6 0.05 -12.72 -24.90
N ILE A 7 -1.28 -12.75 -24.93
CA ILE A 7 -2.03 -13.98 -25.28
C ILE A 7 -1.68 -14.45 -26.71
N LYS A 8 -1.48 -13.51 -27.64
CA LYS A 8 -1.14 -13.79 -29.04
C LYS A 8 0.36 -13.99 -29.26
N HIS A 9 1.16 -13.34 -28.42
CA HIS A 9 2.62 -13.34 -28.48
C HIS A 9 3.18 -13.66 -27.09
N PRO A 10 3.22 -14.95 -26.71
CA PRO A 10 3.63 -15.34 -25.36
C PRO A 10 5.10 -14.99 -25.11
N VAL A 11 5.39 -14.63 -23.87
CA VAL A 11 6.74 -14.32 -23.36
C VAL A 11 7.07 -15.27 -22.22
N GLU A 12 8.36 -15.49 -21.96
CA GLU A 12 8.79 -16.36 -20.85
C GLU A 12 8.50 -15.75 -19.47
N ARG A 13 8.61 -14.43 -19.34
CA ARG A 13 8.48 -13.72 -18.06
C ARG A 13 7.85 -12.35 -18.25
N ILE A 14 7.04 -11.96 -17.27
CA ILE A 14 6.49 -10.62 -17.13
C ILE A 14 6.86 -10.09 -15.74
N VAL A 15 7.30 -8.83 -15.68
CA VAL A 15 7.55 -8.10 -14.43
C VAL A 15 6.67 -6.87 -14.43
N VAL A 16 5.89 -6.71 -13.37
CA VAL A 16 5.04 -5.55 -13.18
C VAL A 16 5.58 -4.69 -12.05
N ALA A 17 5.84 -3.42 -12.33
CA ALA A 17 6.10 -2.45 -11.28
C ALA A 17 4.76 -2.11 -10.62
N SER A 18 4.46 -2.69 -9.46
CA SER A 18 3.34 -2.24 -8.61
C SER A 18 3.72 -0.96 -7.86
N SER A 19 3.14 -0.68 -6.71
CA SER A 19 3.41 0.52 -5.92
C SER A 19 3.15 0.28 -4.44
N MET A 20 3.99 0.86 -3.57
CA MET A 20 3.75 0.91 -2.12
C MET A 20 2.39 1.51 -1.77
N SER A 21 1.80 2.33 -2.64
CA SER A 21 0.49 2.97 -2.41
C SER A 21 -0.65 1.98 -2.24
N VAL A 22 -0.49 0.71 -2.66
CA VAL A 22 -1.49 -0.35 -2.39
C VAL A 22 -1.63 -0.64 -0.90
N TYR A 23 -0.65 -0.24 -0.10
CA TYR A 23 -0.61 -0.40 1.35
C TYR A 23 -0.99 0.87 2.12
N GLY A 24 -1.50 1.92 1.45
CA GLY A 24 -1.91 3.16 2.10
C GLY A 24 -0.74 3.87 2.79
N GLU A 25 -0.89 4.16 4.09
CA GLU A 25 0.12 4.84 4.92
C GLU A 25 1.27 3.92 5.36
N GLY A 26 1.18 2.61 5.09
CA GLY A 26 2.15 1.62 5.55
C GLY A 26 1.87 1.09 6.96
N LEU A 27 2.84 0.37 7.53
CA LEU A 27 2.79 -0.19 8.88
C LEU A 27 3.37 0.77 9.91
N TYR A 28 2.80 0.70 11.11
CA TYR A 28 3.26 1.44 12.27
C TYR A 28 3.30 0.55 13.51
N ALA A 29 3.96 1.04 14.57
CA ALA A 29 3.92 0.45 15.90
C ALA A 29 3.49 1.49 16.94
N THR A 30 2.74 1.02 17.95
CA THR A 30 2.56 1.77 19.20
C THR A 30 3.87 1.77 20.01
N PRO A 31 4.01 2.64 21.03
CA PRO A 31 5.15 2.60 21.94
C PRO A 31 5.37 1.23 22.61
N GLY A 32 4.29 0.48 22.84
CA GLY A 32 4.31 -0.89 23.36
C GLY A 32 4.67 -1.98 22.34
N GLY A 33 5.03 -1.61 21.10
CA GLY A 33 5.46 -2.56 20.06
C GLY A 33 4.33 -3.27 19.31
N ARG A 34 3.07 -2.90 19.52
CA ARG A 34 1.94 -3.49 18.80
C ARG A 34 1.88 -2.95 17.37
N ARG A 35 1.80 -3.84 16.37
CA ARG A 35 1.60 -3.47 14.95
C ARG A 35 0.24 -2.77 14.76
N VAL A 36 0.24 -1.72 13.95
CA VAL A 36 -0.93 -0.94 13.53
C VAL A 36 -0.88 -0.81 12.01
N ASP A 37 -1.88 -1.38 11.32
CA ASP A 37 -1.96 -1.49 9.86
C ASP A 37 -2.96 -0.53 9.21
N ASN A 38 -3.78 0.13 10.04
CA ASN A 38 -4.85 1.04 9.66
C ASN A 38 -4.57 2.49 10.11
N ALA A 39 -3.30 2.83 10.35
CA ALA A 39 -2.91 4.19 10.70
C ALA A 39 -3.37 5.19 9.63
N ARG A 40 -3.84 6.37 10.07
CA ARG A 40 -4.27 7.47 9.21
C ARG A 40 -3.79 8.79 9.77
N ARG A 41 -3.10 9.58 8.95
CA ARG A 41 -2.82 10.98 9.28
C ARG A 41 -4.06 11.81 9.04
N GLN A 42 -4.39 12.67 9.98
CA GLN A 42 -5.42 13.67 9.77
C GLN A 42 -4.80 14.94 9.22
N ALA A 43 -5.51 15.59 8.29
CA ALA A 43 -5.02 16.83 7.69
C ALA A 43 -4.87 17.96 8.72
N SER A 44 -5.68 17.97 9.78
CA SER A 44 -5.56 18.90 10.92
C SER A 44 -4.23 18.70 11.66
N ASP A 45 -3.89 17.45 11.96
CA ASP A 45 -2.71 17.08 12.74
C ASP A 45 -1.46 17.53 11.97
N VAL A 46 -1.40 17.17 10.69
CA VAL A 46 -0.31 17.58 9.78
C VAL A 46 -0.17 19.10 9.71
N LYS A 47 -1.28 19.85 9.59
CA LYS A 47 -1.28 21.32 9.57
C LYS A 47 -0.78 21.94 10.87
N SER A 48 -0.98 21.25 11.99
CA SER A 48 -0.50 21.68 13.31
C SER A 48 0.94 21.25 13.62
N GLY A 49 1.63 20.59 12.67
CA GLY A 49 3.00 20.10 12.85
C GLY A 49 3.09 18.69 13.44
N GLN A 50 1.96 18.02 13.65
CA GLN A 50 1.91 16.63 14.10
C GLN A 50 1.93 15.70 12.88
N TRP A 51 3.15 15.31 12.49
CA TRP A 51 3.39 14.52 11.28
C TRP A 51 3.15 13.02 11.44
N ASN A 52 3.40 12.49 12.64
CA ASN A 52 3.21 11.08 12.93
C ASN A 52 1.74 10.78 13.19
N PRO A 53 1.17 9.71 12.63
CA PRO A 53 -0.18 9.29 12.98
C PRO A 53 -0.29 8.98 14.48
N LEU A 54 -1.48 9.16 15.03
CA LEU A 54 -1.79 8.86 16.42
C LEU A 54 -2.71 7.64 16.52
N SER A 55 -2.57 6.86 17.59
CA SER A 55 -3.53 5.83 18.00
C SER A 55 -3.85 6.04 19.48
N ALA A 56 -5.11 6.35 19.80
CA ALA A 56 -5.52 6.68 21.18
C ALA A 56 -4.59 7.73 21.83
N ASP A 57 -4.31 8.82 21.10
CA ASP A 57 -3.42 9.92 21.49
C ASP A 57 -1.93 9.56 21.65
N GLU A 58 -1.54 8.30 21.40
CA GLU A 58 -0.14 7.88 21.36
C GLU A 58 0.44 8.05 19.96
N SER A 59 1.61 8.69 19.86
CA SER A 59 2.32 8.82 18.58
C SER A 59 2.86 7.47 18.12
N LEU A 60 2.55 7.13 16.87
CA LEU A 60 3.00 5.90 16.25
C LEU A 60 4.37 6.08 15.57
N SER A 61 5.22 5.06 15.64
CA SER A 61 6.48 5.00 14.90
C SER A 61 6.31 4.17 13.63
N PRO A 62 6.87 4.60 12.48
CA PRO A 62 6.78 3.84 11.24
C PRO A 62 7.53 2.50 11.35
N LEU A 63 7.01 1.48 10.69
CA LEU A 63 7.66 0.18 10.50
C LEU A 63 7.84 -0.12 9.00
N PRO A 64 8.86 -0.93 8.62
CA PRO A 64 8.92 -1.51 7.29
C PRO A 64 7.60 -2.23 6.98
N THR A 65 7.03 -1.96 5.81
CA THR A 65 5.78 -2.57 5.37
C THR A 65 6.10 -3.82 4.57
N ASP A 66 5.75 -4.97 5.13
CA ASP A 66 5.84 -6.27 4.49
C ASP A 66 4.58 -6.61 3.69
N GLU A 67 4.64 -7.70 2.92
CA GLU A 67 3.55 -8.18 2.07
C GLU A 67 2.38 -8.81 2.87
N GLU A 68 2.54 -9.03 4.19
CA GLU A 68 1.45 -9.52 5.04
C GLU A 68 0.48 -8.41 5.42
N LYS A 69 0.87 -7.12 5.28
CA LYS A 69 -0.03 -6.01 5.54
C LYS A 69 -1.25 -6.10 4.61
N PRO A 70 -2.48 -5.99 5.13
CA PRO A 70 -3.66 -5.88 4.29
C PRO A 70 -3.58 -4.68 3.33
N VAL A 71 -4.09 -4.92 2.12
CA VAL A 71 -4.25 -3.91 1.08
C VAL A 71 -5.15 -2.78 1.60
N ASP A 72 -4.76 -1.56 1.29
CA ASP A 72 -5.40 -0.35 1.78
C ASP A 72 -5.39 0.73 0.69
N LEU A 73 -6.47 0.78 -0.09
CA LEU A 73 -6.57 1.56 -1.32
C LEU A 73 -7.01 2.99 -1.04
N ALA A 74 -6.13 3.78 -0.44
CA ALA A 74 -6.41 5.17 -0.04
C ALA A 74 -6.53 6.17 -1.22
N SER A 75 -6.40 5.74 -2.48
CA SER A 75 -6.52 6.60 -3.67
C SER A 75 -6.95 5.83 -4.92
N ILE A 76 -7.46 6.56 -5.92
CA ILE A 76 -7.76 6.01 -7.26
C ILE A 76 -6.50 5.40 -7.87
N TYR A 77 -5.35 6.08 -7.71
CA TYR A 77 -4.06 5.56 -8.16
C TYR A 77 -3.74 4.19 -7.54
N ALA A 78 -3.87 4.07 -6.20
CA ALA A 78 -3.65 2.82 -5.49
C ALA A 78 -4.59 1.71 -6.01
N LEU A 79 -5.87 2.02 -6.22
CA LEU A 79 -6.82 1.07 -6.80
C LEU A 79 -6.38 0.61 -8.20
N THR A 80 -5.98 1.52 -9.08
CA THR A 80 -5.53 1.16 -10.43
C THR A 80 -4.24 0.33 -10.41
N LYS A 81 -3.28 0.65 -9.51
CA LYS A 81 -2.06 -0.14 -9.32
C LYS A 81 -2.36 -1.54 -8.81
N TYR A 82 -3.25 -1.66 -7.83
CA TYR A 82 -3.67 -2.95 -7.31
C TYR A 82 -4.39 -3.78 -8.37
N ALA A 83 -5.29 -3.18 -9.15
CA ALA A 83 -5.95 -3.88 -10.25
C ALA A 83 -4.94 -4.39 -11.29
N GLN A 84 -3.92 -3.59 -11.64
CA GLN A 84 -2.84 -3.99 -12.55
C GLN A 84 -2.03 -5.16 -11.98
N GLU A 85 -1.67 -5.11 -10.70
CA GLU A 85 -0.95 -6.18 -10.00
C GLU A 85 -1.74 -7.49 -10.03
N ARG A 86 -3.02 -7.44 -9.63
CA ARG A 86 -3.91 -8.61 -9.64
C ARG A 86 -4.10 -9.17 -11.04
N ALA A 87 -4.24 -8.32 -12.06
CA ALA A 87 -4.38 -8.77 -13.44
C ALA A 87 -3.13 -9.54 -13.92
N VAL A 88 -1.93 -9.08 -13.59
CA VAL A 88 -0.67 -9.77 -13.97
C VAL A 88 -0.50 -11.07 -13.19
N LEU A 89 -0.84 -11.09 -11.90
CA LEU A 89 -0.81 -12.32 -11.08
C LEU A 89 -1.82 -13.38 -11.55
N ILE A 90 -2.97 -12.96 -12.11
CA ILE A 90 -3.96 -13.89 -12.69
C ILE A 90 -3.53 -14.36 -14.09
N PHE A 91 -2.85 -13.49 -14.85
CA PHE A 91 -2.36 -13.82 -16.19
C PHE A 91 -1.23 -14.86 -16.15
N GLY A 92 -0.37 -14.79 -15.13
CA GLY A 92 0.74 -15.70 -14.90
C GLY A 92 0.31 -17.07 -14.39
#